data_AF-A0A7K6ARD2-F1
#
_entry.id   AF-A0A7K6ARD2-F1
#
_cell.length_a   1.000
_cell.length_b   1.000
_cell.length_c   1.000
_cell.angle_alpha   90.00
_cell.angle_beta   90.00
_cell.angle_gamma   90.00
#
_symmetry.space_group_name_H-M   'P 1'
#
loop_
_entity.id
_entity.type
_entity.pdbx_description
1 polymer ?
#
loop_
_entity_poly.entity_id
_entity_poly.type
_entity_poly.pdbx_seq_one_letter_code
_entity_poly.pdbx_strand_id
1 'polypeptide(L)'
;LKDGEVRDQDTEWGSILPNGDGTYYTQASIKARPEDKDKYRCRVEHASLAEPGLFALEPKSSLLAIVLGVVVPILVIVAAVPGFIFWKMRRNEAAQQAEGCNMAPSE
;
A
#
# COMPACT_ATOMS: atom_id res chain seq x y z
N LEU A 1 22.60 11.27 1.68
CA LEU A 1 22.67 11.64 3.11
C LEU A 1 22.03 10.54 3.94
N LYS A 2 22.56 10.26 5.13
CA LYS A 2 21.91 9.48 6.18
C LYS A 2 21.90 10.31 7.45
N ASP A 3 20.73 10.62 8.00
CA ASP A 3 20.60 11.47 9.20
C ASP A 3 21.30 12.84 9.07
N GLY A 4 21.37 13.39 7.85
CA GLY A 4 22.05 14.67 7.57
C GLY A 4 23.54 14.54 7.22
N GLU A 5 24.14 13.38 7.43
CA GLU A 5 25.56 13.13 7.12
C GLU A 5 25.75 12.60 5.70
N VAL A 6 26.82 13.05 5.02
CA VAL A 6 27.19 12.58 3.68
C VAL A 6 27.77 11.16 3.76
N ARG A 7 27.41 10.30 2.80
CA ARG A 7 27.78 8.88 2.77
C ARG A 7 28.42 8.51 1.44
N ASP A 8 29.49 9.22 1.10
CA ASP A 8 30.14 9.11 -0.19
C ASP A 8 30.80 7.73 -0.39
N GLN A 9 31.44 7.19 0.64
CA GLN A 9 32.11 5.87 0.60
C GLN A 9 31.14 4.70 0.35
N ASP A 10 29.88 4.85 0.76
CA ASP A 10 28.84 3.82 0.60
C ASP A 10 28.01 4.02 -0.67
N THR A 11 28.27 5.10 -1.42
CA THR A 11 27.50 5.51 -2.58
C THR A 11 28.23 5.09 -3.86
N GLU A 12 27.58 4.27 -4.66
CA GLU A 12 28.01 3.89 -5.99
C GLU A 12 27.57 4.99 -6.97
N TRP A 13 28.55 5.76 -7.46
CA TRP A 13 28.32 6.83 -8.43
C TRP A 13 28.35 6.29 -9.86
N GLY A 14 27.31 6.61 -10.63
CA GLY A 14 27.27 6.35 -12.06
C GLY A 14 27.92 7.47 -12.86
N SER A 15 28.33 7.13 -14.08
CA SER A 15 28.84 8.11 -15.03
C SER A 15 27.79 9.15 -15.42
N ILE A 16 28.26 10.29 -15.92
CA ILE A 16 27.41 11.33 -16.53
C ILE A 16 27.27 11.01 -18.02
N LEU A 17 26.05 10.75 -18.48
CA LEU A 17 25.74 10.40 -19.87
C LEU A 17 24.91 11.52 -20.52
N PRO A 18 25.23 11.94 -21.77
CA PRO A 18 24.41 12.88 -22.51
C PRO A 18 23.14 12.19 -23.04
N ASN A 19 22.03 12.91 -22.99
CA ASN A 19 20.77 12.53 -23.64
C ASN A 19 20.67 13.18 -25.03
N GLY A 20 19.79 12.64 -25.90
CA GLY A 20 19.60 13.15 -27.26
C GLY A 20 18.92 14.52 -27.35
N ASP A 21 18.36 15.01 -26.23
CA ASP A 21 17.66 16.29 -26.12
C ASP A 21 18.55 17.42 -25.57
N GLY A 22 19.86 17.16 -25.40
CA GLY A 22 20.82 18.13 -24.85
C GLY A 22 20.85 18.18 -23.32
N THR A 23 20.11 17.31 -22.62
CA THR A 23 20.22 17.14 -21.17
C THR A 23 21.26 16.07 -20.81
N TYR A 24 21.56 15.93 -19.52
CA TYR A 24 22.48 14.91 -19.01
C TYR A 24 21.80 14.04 -17.96
N TYR A 25 22.19 12.77 -17.92
CA TYR A 25 21.79 11.79 -16.93
C TYR A 25 22.98 11.42 -16.04
N THR A 26 22.72 11.26 -14.74
CA THR A 26 23.67 10.69 -13.78
C THR A 26 22.89 9.98 -12.67
N GLN A 27 23.56 9.10 -11.93
CA GLN A 27 22.92 8.36 -10.84
C GLN A 27 23.85 8.18 -9.64
N ALA A 28 23.25 8.04 -8.47
CA ALA A 28 23.92 7.68 -7.23
C ALA A 28 23.09 6.62 -6.52
N SER A 29 23.70 5.48 -6.20
CA SER A 29 23.03 4.32 -5.62
C SER A 29 23.65 3.96 -4.27
N ILE A 30 22.82 3.68 -3.27
CA ILE A 30 23.27 3.26 -1.94
C ILE A 30 22.46 2.07 -1.45
N LYS A 31 23.14 1.11 -0.80
CA LYS A 31 22.47 -0.05 -0.19
C LYS A 31 21.93 0.33 1.19
N ALA A 32 20.63 0.65 1.24
CA ALA A 32 19.94 0.96 2.48
C ALA A 32 19.27 -0.28 3.09
N ARG A 33 19.46 -0.48 4.40
CA ARG A 33 18.68 -1.46 5.17
C ARG A 33 17.21 -1.01 5.21
N PRO A 34 16.22 -1.94 5.16
CA PRO A 34 14.81 -1.59 5.21
C PRO A 34 14.41 -0.69 6.39
N GLU A 35 15.02 -0.91 7.55
CA GLU A 35 14.77 -0.19 8.81
C GLU A 35 15.32 1.24 8.85
N ASP A 36 16.25 1.57 7.94
CA ASP A 36 16.91 2.87 7.90
C ASP A 36 16.45 3.72 6.72
N LYS A 37 15.52 3.23 5.88
CA LYS A 37 15.16 3.89 4.61
C LYS A 37 14.66 5.32 4.79
N ASP A 38 13.90 5.57 5.85
CA ASP A 38 13.38 6.88 6.25
C ASP A 38 14.46 7.88 6.67
N LYS A 39 15.64 7.38 7.07
CA LYS A 39 16.81 8.19 7.45
C LYS A 39 17.62 8.65 6.24
N TYR A 40 17.41 8.04 5.07
CA TYR A 40 18.13 8.39 3.86
C TYR A 40 17.42 9.49 3.07
N ARG A 41 18.20 10.49 2.65
CA ARG A 41 17.78 11.51 1.68
C ARG A 41 18.81 11.65 0.57
N CYS A 42 18.35 11.76 -0.67
CA CYS A 42 19.16 12.13 -1.83
C CYS A 42 19.27 13.65 -1.88
N ARG A 43 20.49 14.18 -1.98
CA ARG A 43 20.77 15.62 -2.13
C ARG A 43 21.27 15.86 -3.54
N VAL A 44 20.58 16.71 -4.29
CA VAL A 44 20.92 17.07 -5.67
C VAL A 44 21.30 18.54 -5.71
N GLU A 45 22.53 18.80 -6.14
CA GLU A 45 23.03 20.16 -6.37
C GLU A 45 23.17 20.39 -7.86
N HIS A 46 22.54 21.45 -8.36
CA HIS A 46 22.59 21.81 -9.76
C HIS A 46 22.49 23.33 -9.89
N ALA A 47 23.23 23.93 -10.82
CA ALA A 47 23.31 25.39 -10.97
C ALA A 47 21.96 26.05 -11.31
N SER A 48 21.00 25.28 -11.83
CA SER A 48 19.64 25.79 -12.09
C SER A 48 18.77 25.89 -10.83
N LEU A 49 19.21 25.32 -9.71
CA LEU A 49 18.47 25.31 -8.45
C LEU A 49 19.08 26.36 -7.51
N ALA A 50 18.23 27.22 -6.94
CA ALA A 50 18.67 28.20 -5.94
C ALA A 50 19.12 27.52 -4.63
N GLU A 51 18.54 26.38 -4.29
CA GLU A 51 18.86 25.57 -3.12
C GLU A 51 19.00 24.08 -3.51
N PRO A 52 19.80 23.29 -2.76
CA PRO A 52 19.91 21.86 -3.00
C PRO A 52 18.55 21.13 -2.90
N GLY A 53 18.23 20.33 -3.91
CA GLY A 53 17.05 19.47 -3.88
C GLY A 53 17.25 18.31 -2.90
N LEU A 54 16.33 18.10 -1.96
CA LEU A 54 16.35 16.99 -1.00
C LEU A 54 15.17 16.06 -1.23
N PHE A 55 15.45 14.83 -1.65
CA PHE A 55 14.44 13.81 -1.96
C PHE A 55 14.53 12.67 -0.94
N ALA A 56 13.40 12.33 -0.32
CA ALA A 56 13.33 11.17 0.57
C ALA A 56 13.39 9.87 -0.24
N LEU A 57 13.98 8.82 0.32
CA LEU A 57 13.95 7.51 -0.31
C LEU A 57 12.53 6.95 -0.24
N GLU A 58 11.88 6.79 -1.38
CA GLU A 58 10.49 6.33 -1.41
C GLU A 58 10.37 4.93 -0.78
N PRO A 59 9.44 4.74 0.18
CA PRO A 59 9.16 3.41 0.69
C PRO A 59 8.62 2.57 -0.47
N LYS A 60 9.21 1.39 -0.70
CA LYS A 60 8.66 0.43 -1.65
C LYS A 60 7.21 0.16 -1.25
N SER A 61 6.27 0.46 -2.15
CA SER A 61 4.86 0.16 -1.94
C SER A 61 4.72 -1.31 -1.54
N SER A 62 4.22 -1.55 -0.33
CA SER A 62 4.07 -2.90 0.19
C SER A 62 2.81 -3.51 -0.44
N LEU A 63 2.97 -4.04 -1.66
CA LEU A 63 1.89 -4.76 -2.35
C LEU A 63 1.27 -5.84 -1.46
N LEU A 64 2.08 -6.49 -0.60
CA LEU A 64 1.61 -7.44 0.40
C LEU A 64 0.66 -6.80 1.43
N ALA A 65 0.98 -5.62 1.94
CA ALA A 65 0.10 -4.91 2.87
C ALA A 65 -1.22 -4.49 2.19
N ILE A 66 -1.17 -4.09 0.92
CA ILE A 66 -2.37 -3.75 0.13
C ILE A 66 -3.23 -5.01 -0.08
N VAL A 67 -2.63 -6.14 -0.42
CA VAL A 67 -3.35 -7.41 -0.62
C VAL A 67 -4.03 -7.85 0.67
N LEU A 68 -3.31 -7.84 1.80
CA LEU A 68 -3.89 -8.22 3.09
C LEU A 68 -4.96 -7.24 3.59
N GLY A 69 -4.73 -5.94 3.42
CA GLY A 69 -5.62 -4.90 3.93
C GLY A 69 -6.88 -4.66 3.09
N VAL A 70 -6.85 -4.97 1.80
CA VAL A 70 -7.95 -4.65 0.86
C VAL A 70 -8.54 -5.91 0.23
N VAL A 71 -7.72 -6.78 -0.35
CA VAL A 71 -8.21 -7.90 -1.17
C VAL A 71 -8.82 -9.00 -0.30
N VAL A 72 -8.15 -9.37 0.79
CA VAL A 72 -8.63 -10.42 1.72
C VAL A 72 -10.01 -10.11 2.32
N PRO A 73 -10.27 -8.92 2.93
CA PRO A 73 -11.58 -8.66 3.52
C PRO A 73 -12.71 -8.63 2.48
N ILE A 74 -12.45 -8.14 1.26
CA ILE A 74 -13.43 -8.16 0.17
C ILE A 74 -13.84 -9.61 -0.16
N LEU A 75 -12.87 -10.53 -0.29
CA LEU A 75 -13.17 -11.93 -0.58
C LEU A 75 -13.97 -12.60 0.54
N VAL A 76 -13.65 -12.30 1.80
CA VAL A 76 -14.40 -12.83 2.96
C VAL A 76 -15.86 -12.36 2.93
N ILE A 77 -16.09 -11.08 2.65
CA ILE A 77 -17.44 -10.52 2.56
C ILE A 77 -18.22 -11.19 1.42
N VAL A 78 -17.62 -11.31 0.24
CA VAL A 78 -18.27 -11.94 -0.93
C VAL A 78 -18.63 -13.41 -0.67
N ALA A 79 -17.80 -14.15 0.07
CA ALA A 79 -18.08 -15.54 0.41
C ALA A 79 -19.11 -15.70 1.54
N ALA A 80 -19.07 -14.85 2.57
CA ALA A 80 -19.90 -14.99 3.76
C ALA A 80 -21.33 -14.44 3.58
N VAL A 81 -21.48 -13.34 2.84
CA VAL A 81 -22.78 -12.65 2.68
C VAL A 81 -23.87 -13.55 2.06
N PRO A 82 -23.61 -14.33 0.98
CA PRO A 82 -24.63 -15.22 0.41
C PRO A 82 -25.10 -16.29 1.39
N GLY A 83 -24.17 -16.92 2.11
CA GLY A 83 -24.49 -17.93 3.11
C GLY A 83 -25.28 -17.36 4.29
N PHE A 84 -24.92 -16.16 4.74
CA PHE A 84 -25.62 -15.45 5.81
C PHE A 84 -27.04 -15.05 5.39
N ILE A 85 -27.22 -14.54 4.17
CA ILE A 85 -28.52 -14.19 3.60
C ILE A 85 -29.41 -15.42 3.50
N PHE A 86 -28.90 -16.53 2.97
CA PHE A 86 -29.66 -17.78 2.86
C PHE A 86 -30.07 -18.35 4.22
N TRP A 87 -29.16 -18.32 5.20
CA TRP A 87 -29.46 -18.77 6.56
C TRP A 87 -30.54 -17.91 7.25
N LYS A 88 -30.47 -16.58 7.08
CA LYS A 88 -31.46 -15.66 7.64
C LYS A 88 -32.83 -15.84 6.98
N MET A 89 -32.90 -16.05 5.67
CA MET A 89 -34.17 -16.35 4.99
C MET A 89 -34.84 -17.61 5.54
N ARG A 90 -34.10 -18.73 5.67
CA ARG A 90 -34.67 -19.96 6.25
C ARG A 90 -35.16 -19.80 7.70
N ARG A 91 -34.49 -18.99 8.52
CA ARG A 91 -34.96 -18.70 9.89
C ARG A 91 -36.26 -17.89 9.90
N ASN A 92 -36.39 -16.93 9.00
CA ASN A 92 -37.60 -16.10 8.90
C ASN A 92 -38.80 -16.95 8.46
N GLU A 93 -38.61 -17.87 7.49
CA GLU A 93 -39.66 -18.81 7.05
C GLU A 93 -40.10 -19.74 8.20
N ALA A 94 -39.15 -20.29 8.96
CA ALA A 94 -39.44 -21.13 10.11
C ALA A 94 -40.15 -20.38 11.25
N ALA A 95 -39.83 -19.10 11.46
CA ALA A 95 -40.48 -18.25 12.45
C ALA A 95 -41.94 -17.91 12.07
N GLN A 96 -42.21 -17.62 10.78
CA GLN A 96 -43.57 -17.37 10.30
C GLN A 96 -44.47 -18.60 10.36
N GLN A 97 -43.92 -19.80 10.10
CA GLN A 97 -44.67 -21.06 10.24
C GLN A 97 -45.05 -21.34 11.72
N ALA A 98 -44.17 -20.98 12.67
CA ALA A 98 -44.44 -21.13 14.09
C ALA A 98 -45.50 -20.13 14.61
N GLU A 99 -45.53 -18.90 14.08
CA GLU A 99 -46.56 -17.91 14.42
C GLU A 99 -47.92 -18.21 13.78
N GLY A 100 -47.94 -18.75 12.55
CA GLY A 100 -49.17 -19.15 11.85
C GLY A 100 -49.88 -20.37 12.47
N CYS A 101 -49.16 -21.29 13.11
CA CYS A 101 -49.77 -22.39 13.88
C CYS A 101 -50.39 -21.94 15.21
N ASN A 102 -50.08 -20.74 15.71
CA ASN A 102 -50.68 -20.19 16.92
C ASN A 102 -51.97 -19.37 16.63
N MET A 103 -52.31 -19.16 15.36
CA MET A 103 -53.57 -18.58 14.90
C MET A 103 -54.50 -19.67 14.35
N ALA A 104 -54.67 -20.78 15.09
CA ALA A 104 -55.85 -21.60 14.91
C ALA A 104 -56.98 -20.96 15.74
N PRO A 105 -58.05 -20.42 15.13
CA PRO A 105 -59.21 -19.97 15.89
C PRO A 105 -59.78 -21.16 16.67
N SER A 106 -59.79 -21.04 18.00
CA SER A 106 -60.72 -21.79 18.83
C SER A 106 -62.10 -21.17 18.67
N GLU A 107 -63.08 -22.04 18.38
CA GLU A 107 -64.54 -21.82 18.23
C GLU A 107 -65.07 -21.67 16.80
#